data_AF-A0A060WP30-F1
#
_entry.id   AF-A0A060WP30-F1
#
_cell.length_a   1.000
_cell.length_b   1.000
_cell.length_c   1.000
_cell.angle_alpha   90.00
_cell.angle_beta   90.00
_cell.angle_gamma   90.00
#
_symmetry.space_group_name_H-M   'P 1'
#
loop_
_entity.id
_entity.type
_entity.pdbx_description
1 polymer ?
#
loop_
_entity_poly.entity_id
_entity_poly.type
_entity_poly.pdbx_seq_one_letter_code
_entity_poly.pdbx_strand_id
1 'polypeptide(L)' 'MKLQIQVDEKGKIVDASVTTFGCGSAIASSSLVTEWVKCKSVN' A
#
# COMPACT_ATOMS: atom_id res chain seq x y z
N MET A 1 11.01 -1.64 5.31
CA MET A 1 9.79 -1.37 4.55
C MET A 1 8.71 -0.95 5.53
N LYS A 2 8.10 0.21 5.32
CA LYS A 2 7.02 0.76 6.16
C LYS A 2 5.81 0.97 5.27
N LEU A 3 4.74 0.23 5.52
CA LEU A 3 3.47 0.36 4.82
C LEU A 3 2.50 1.11 5.73
N GLN A 4 1.91 2.18 5.23
CA GLN A 4 0.84 2.91 5.89
C GLN A 4 -0.38 2.85 5.00
N ILE A 5 -1.50 2.42 5.56
CA ILE A 5 -2.78 2.35 4.86
C ILE A 5 -3.79 3.24 5.58
N GLN A 6 -4.53 4.00 4.81
CA GLN A 6 -5.67 4.77 5.28
C GLN A 6 -6.93 3.98 4.97
N VAL A 7 -7.71 3.72 6.01
CA VAL A 7 -8.94 2.92 5.94
C VAL A 7 -10.12 3.81 6.31
N ASP A 8 -11.17 3.75 5.50
CA ASP A 8 -12.44 4.43 5.73
C ASP A 8 -13.26 3.71 6.82
N GLU A 9 -14.29 4.36 7.36
CA GLU A 9 -15.19 3.78 8.38
C GLU A 9 -15.86 2.48 7.91
N LYS A 10 -16.00 2.29 6.60
CA LYS A 10 -16.55 1.06 5.98
C LYS A 10 -15.51 -0.05 5.76
N GLY A 11 -14.30 0.09 6.29
CA GLY A 11 -13.22 -0.91 6.16
C GLY A 11 -12.55 -0.95 4.79
N LYS A 12 -12.77 0.05 3.93
CA LYS A 12 -12.13 0.16 2.61
C LYS A 12 -10.82 0.92 2.69
N ILE A 13 -9.78 0.40 2.02
CA ILE A 13 -8.51 1.09 1.87
C ILE A 13 -8.69 2.22 0.86
N VAL A 14 -8.65 3.46 1.34
CA VAL A 14 -8.75 4.67 0.50
C VAL A 14 -7.40 5.12 -0.02
N ASP A 15 -6.34 4.89 0.76
CA ASP A 15 -4.98 5.21 0.34
C ASP A 15 -3.97 4.24 0.96
N ALA A 16 -2.86 4.02 0.26
CA ALA A 16 -1.77 3.16 0.71
C ALA A 16 -0.45 3.79 0.26
N SER A 17 0.41 4.09 1.23
CA SER A 17 1.75 4.61 0.99
C SER A 17 2.79 3.66 1.57
N VAL A 18 3.86 3.44 0.81
CA VAL A 18 4.96 2.56 1.22
C VAL A 18 6.27 3.32 1.17
N THR A 19 6.99 3.32 2.28
CA THR A 19 8.36 3.79 2.36
C THR A 19 9.27 2.58 2.43
N THR A 20 9.99 2.31 1.34
CA THR A 20 10.99 1.25 1.30
C THR A 20 12.33 1.83 0.85
N PHE A 21 13.40 1.40 1.51
CA PHE A 21 14.77 1.79 1.17
C PHE A 21 15.47 0.53 0.68
N GLY A 22 16.00 0.54 -0.54
CA GLY A 22 16.62 -0.64 -1.14
C GLY A 22 16.84 -0.51 -2.64
N CYS A 23 17.25 -1.61 -3.26
CA CYS A 23 17.43 -1.70 -4.72
C CYS A 23 16.13 -1.33 -5.46
N GLY A 24 16.23 -0.73 -6.64
CA GLY A 24 15.08 -0.25 -7.42
C GLY A 24 14.00 -1.32 -7.67
N SER A 25 14.38 -2.60 -7.71
CA SER A 25 13.44 -3.72 -7.78
C SER A 25 12.50 -3.80 -6.58
N ALA A 26 12.99 -3.56 -5.36
CA ALA A 26 12.17 -3.54 -4.16
C ALA A 26 11.23 -2.34 -4.12
N ILE A 27 11.64 -1.19 -4.69
CA ILE A 27 10.81 0.01 -4.80
C ILE A 27 9.69 -0.21 -5.81
N ALA A 28 10.00 -0.76 -6.99
CA ALA A 28 9.01 -1.05 -8.03
C ALA A 28 7.97 -2.08 -7.56
N SER A 29 8.41 -3.18 -6.93
CA SER A 29 7.49 -4.17 -6.36
C SER A 29 6.61 -3.59 -5.27
N SER A 30 7.15 -2.72 -4.42
CA SER A 30 6.36 -2.07 -3.36
C SER A 30 5.30 -1.11 -3.92
N SER A 31 5.63 -0.38 -5.00
CA SER A 31 4.68 0.52 -5.68
C SER A 31 3.54 -0.23 -6.38
N LEU A 32 3.80 -1.44 -6.87
CA LEU A 32 2.73 -2.28 -7.45
C LEU A 32 1.76 -2.75 -6.36
N VAL A 33 2.29 -3.13 -5.20
CA VAL A 33 1.46 -3.57 -4.07
C VAL A 33 0.52 -2.46 -3.62
N THR A 34 0.96 -1.21 -3.54
CA THR A 34 0.11 -0.08 -3.12
C THR A 34 -1.08 0.14 -4.07
N GLU A 35 -0.88 -0.03 -5.38
CA GLU A 35 -1.96 0.09 -6.36
C GLU A 35 -2.93 -1.09 -6.31
N TRP A 36 -2.43 -2.31 -6.05
CA TRP A 36 -3.28 -3.50 -5.97
C TRP A 36 -4.15 -3.58 -4.72
N VAL A 37 -3.69 -2.99 -3.61
CA VAL A 37 -4.44 -2.97 -2.35
C VAL A 37 -5.38 -1.76 -2.25
N LYS A 38 -5.24 -0.77 -3.13
CA LYS A 38 -6.16 0.37 -3.19
C LYS A 38 -7.58 -0.12 -3.49
N CYS A 39 -8.57 0.45 -2.81
CA CYS A 39 -9.98 0.05 -2.90
C CYS A 39 -10.31 -1.39 -2.47
N LYS A 40 -9.35 -2.16 -1.92
CA LYS A 40 -9.63 -3.45 -1.29
C LYS A 40 -10.21 -3.25 0.11
N SER A 41 -10.94 -4.25 0.60
CA SER A 41 -11.48 -4.28 1.96
C SER A 41 -10.49 -4.96 2.90
N VAL A 42 -10.35 -4.43 4.11
CA VAL A 42 -9.64 -5.07 5.22
C VAL A 42 -10.65 -5.92 5.98
N ASN A 43 -10.97 -7.11 5.47
CA ASN A 43 -11.85 -8.06 6.15
C ASN A 43 -11.09 -9.34 6.49
#